data_AF-A0A1G3KXU7-F1
#
_entry.id   AF-A0A1G3KXU7-F1
#
_cell.length_a   1.000
_cell.length_b   1.000
_cell.length_c   1.000
_cell.angle_alpha   90.00
_cell.angle_beta   90.00
_cell.angle_gamma   90.00
#
_symmetry.space_group_name_H-M   'P 1'
#
loop_
_entity.id
_entity.type
_entity.pdbx_description
1 polymer ?
#
loop_
_entity_poly.entity_id
_entity_poly.type
_entity_poly.pdbx_seq_one_letter_code
_entity_poly.pdbx_strand_id
1 'polypeptide(L)' 'MDHETQLYEAEKKGIEKGIEKGELLDKQNVLVKLITKKFGITDNEKELIKTTTDLEKLDIALEDIIFIDKKDEILSKLR' A
#
# COMPACT_ATOMS: atom_id res chain seq x y z
N MET A 1 -1.67 -21.64 30.17
CA MET A 1 -0.68 -21.01 29.28
C MET A 1 0.29 -20.29 30.17
N ASP A 2 1.56 -20.67 30.18
CA ASP A 2 2.58 -20.00 30.99
C ASP A 2 2.95 -18.63 30.39
N HIS A 3 3.66 -17.82 31.19
CA HIS A 3 4.07 -16.46 30.82
C HIS A 3 4.99 -16.43 29.60
N GLU A 4 5.82 -17.47 29.42
CA GLU A 4 6.75 -17.59 28.29
C GLU A 4 5.99 -17.78 26.97
N THR A 5 4.96 -18.63 26.97
CA THR A 5 4.07 -18.82 25.83
C THR A 5 3.33 -17.52 25.45
N GLN A 6 2.86 -16.76 26.45
CA GLN A 6 2.18 -15.48 26.19
C GLN A 6 3.10 -14.43 25.57
N LEU A 7 4.36 -14.35 26.02
CA LEU A 7 5.35 -13.43 25.47
C LEU A 7 5.67 -13.78 24.01
N TYR A 8 5.91 -15.06 23.73
CA TYR A 8 6.18 -15.54 22.38
C TYR A 8 5.04 -15.23 21.40
N GLU A 9 3.78 -15.46 21.80
CA GLU A 9 2.63 -15.11 20.96
C GLU A 9 2.49 -13.61 20.71
N ALA A 10 2.81 -12.78 21.71
CA ALA A 10 2.77 -11.33 21.57
C ALA A 10 3.85 -10.82 20.61
N GLU A 11 5.08 -11.34 20.71
CA GLU A 11 6.17 -11.03 19.78
C GLU A 11 5.83 -11.43 18.35
N LYS A 12 5.32 -12.66 18.16
CA LYS A 12 4.90 -13.17 16.86
C LYS A 12 3.83 -12.28 16.22
N LYS A 13 2.77 -11.94 16.98
CA LYS A 13 1.71 -11.02 16.52
C LYS A 13 2.25 -9.63 16.19
N GLY A 14 3.25 -9.15 16.93
CA GLY A 14 3.91 -7.87 16.66
C GLY A 14 4.66 -7.89 15.34
N ILE A 15 5.41 -8.96 15.07
CA ILE A 15 6.13 -9.17 13.81
C ILE A 15 5.16 -9.25 12.63
N GLU A 16 4.10 -10.06 12.74
CA GLU A 16 3.07 -10.20 11.69
C GLU A 16 2.45 -8.84 11.32
N LYS A 17 2.00 -8.06 12.32
CA LYS A 17 1.48 -6.70 12.09
C LYS A 17 2.52 -5.75 11.49
N GLY A 18 3.79 -5.91 11.87
CA GLY A 18 4.89 -5.12 11.32
C GLY A 18 5.10 -5.39 9.83
N ILE A 19 5.04 -6.67 9.43
CA ILE A 19 5.15 -7.11 8.04
C ILE A 19 3.97 -6.57 7.22
N GLU A 20 2.73 -6.76 7.69
CA GLU A 20 1.52 -6.26 7.00
C GLU A 20 1.57 -4.74 6.78
N LYS A 21 1.97 -3.98 7.82
CA LYS A 21 2.12 -2.53 7.71
C LYS A 21 3.26 -2.13 6.79
N GLY A 22 4.36 -2.87 6.79
CA GLY A 22 5.51 -2.66 5.90
C GLY A 22 5.13 -2.85 4.44
N GLU A 23 4.41 -3.93 4.13
CA GLU A 23 3.89 -4.21 2.79
C GLU A 23 2.96 -3.10 2.30
N LEU A 24 2.02 -2.67 3.15
CA LEU A 24 1.12 -1.56 2.82
C LEU A 24 1.89 -0.27 2.48
N LEU A 25 2.83 0.13 3.35
CA LEU A 25 3.63 1.33 3.13
C LEU A 25 4.49 1.24 1.87
N ASP A 26 5.04 0.06 1.56
CA ASP A 26 5.84 -0.12 0.36
C ASP A 26 4.99 0.05 -0.90
N LYS A 27 3.85 -0.65 -1.00
CA LYS A 27 2.95 -0.54 -2.16
C LYS A 27 2.49 0.90 -2.40
N GLN A 28 2.08 1.60 -1.34
CA GLN A 28 1.72 3.03 -1.43
C GLN A 28 2.88 3.88 -1.98
N ASN A 29 4.09 3.71 -1.45
CA ASN A 29 5.27 4.48 -1.86
C ASN A 29 5.69 4.17 -3.29
N VAL A 30 5.62 2.91 -3.71
CA VAL A 30 5.93 2.48 -5.08
C VAL A 30 4.90 3.07 -6.04
N LEU A 31 3.61 2.97 -5.75
CA LEU A 31 2.56 3.53 -6.60
C LEU A 31 2.69 5.05 -6.75
N VAL A 32 2.96 5.77 -5.66
CA VAL A 32 3.26 7.22 -5.71
C VAL A 32 4.44 7.49 -6.64
N LYS A 33 5.55 6.76 -6.50
CA LYS A 33 6.75 6.97 -7.34
C LYS A 33 6.44 6.73 -8.81
N LEU A 34 5.71 5.66 -9.14
CA LEU A 34 5.38 5.30 -10.51
C LEU A 34 4.43 6.32 -11.16
N ILE A 35 3.36 6.70 -10.46
CA ILE A 35 2.42 7.72 -10.95
C ILE A 35 3.11 9.07 -11.13
N THR A 36 3.93 9.48 -10.15
CA THR A 36 4.72 10.73 -10.24
C THR A 36 5.60 10.75 -11.48
N LYS A 37 6.29 9.64 -11.77
CA LYS A 37 7.20 9.54 -12.93
C LYS A 37 6.46 9.47 -14.26
N LYS A 38 5.33 8.75 -14.34
CA LYS A 38 4.61 8.54 -15.61
C LYS A 38 3.70 9.70 -15.97
N PHE A 39 3.06 10.33 -14.99
CA PHE A 39 1.99 11.32 -15.23
C PHE A 39 2.17 12.64 -14.48
N GLY A 40 3.05 12.70 -13.48
CA GLY A 40 3.00 13.71 -12.44
C GLY A 40 1.85 13.46 -11.46
N ILE A 41 1.91 14.08 -10.28
CA ILE A 41 0.91 13.89 -9.22
C ILE A 41 0.72 15.18 -8.41
N THR A 42 -0.49 15.41 -7.94
CA THR A 42 -0.82 16.47 -6.97
C THR A 42 -0.74 15.95 -5.53
N ASP A 43 -0.67 16.86 -4.56
CA ASP A 43 -0.64 16.46 -3.14
C ASP A 43 -1.91 15.70 -2.72
N ASN A 44 -3.08 16.07 -3.24
CA ASN A 44 -4.35 15.37 -2.94
C ASN A 44 -4.35 13.93 -3.48
N GLU A 45 -3.83 13.71 -4.68
CA GLU A 45 -3.73 12.36 -5.27
C GLU A 45 -2.70 11.50 -4.53
N LYS A 46 -1.60 12.12 -4.08
CA LYS A 46 -0.62 11.44 -3.24
C LYS A 46 -1.22 11.05 -1.90
N GLU A 47 -2.05 11.90 -1.31
CA GLU A 47 -2.74 11.61 -0.06
C GLU A 47 -3.77 10.49 -0.23
N LEU A 48 -4.51 10.47 -1.35
CA LEU A 48 -5.41 9.36 -1.69
C LEU A 48 -4.67 8.01 -1.67
N ILE A 49 -3.49 7.94 -2.31
CA ILE A 49 -2.70 6.70 -2.32
C ILE A 49 -2.23 6.34 -0.91
N LYS A 50 -1.70 7.31 -0.14
CA LYS A 50 -1.16 7.08 1.21
C LYS A 50 -2.22 6.72 2.25
N THR A 51 -3.47 7.08 2.02
CA THR A 51 -4.60 6.75 2.91
C THR A 51 -5.32 5.46 2.51
N THR A 52 -5.03 4.92 1.32
CA THR A 52 -5.58 3.64 0.88
C THR A 52 -4.96 2.50 1.66
N THR A 53 -5.76 1.77 2.45
CA THR A 53 -5.31 0.62 3.26
C THR A 53 -5.60 -0.74 2.61
N ASP A 54 -6.31 -0.74 1.50
CA ASP A 54 -6.67 -1.95 0.75
C ASP A 54 -5.51 -2.37 -0.16
N LEU A 55 -4.84 -3.46 0.21
CA LEU A 55 -3.69 -3.99 -0.52
C LEU A 55 -4.08 -4.44 -1.94
N GLU A 56 -5.26 -5.02 -2.11
CA GLU A 56 -5.71 -5.53 -3.41
C GLU A 56 -5.93 -4.38 -4.40
N LYS A 57 -6.54 -3.28 -3.93
CA LYS A 57 -6.66 -2.06 -4.75
C LYS A 57 -5.32 -1.47 -5.16
N LEU A 58 -4.34 -1.47 -4.24
CA LEU A 58 -2.99 -1.00 -4.54
C LEU A 58 -2.30 -1.90 -5.56
N ASP A 59 -2.46 -3.22 -5.45
CA ASP A 59 -1.89 -4.18 -6.41
C ASP A 59 -2.50 -4.03 -7.80
N ILE A 60 -3.83 -3.94 -7.90
CA ILE A 60 -4.51 -3.68 -9.17
C ILE A 60 -3.98 -2.39 -9.81
N ALA A 61 -3.83 -1.31 -9.02
CA ALA A 61 -3.29 -0.05 -9.54
C ALA A 61 -1.82 -0.16 -9.99
N LEU A 62 -1.01 -0.98 -9.31
CA LEU A 62 0.39 -1.25 -9.66
C LEU A 62 0.54 -2.11 -10.92
N GLU A 63 -0.40 -3.01 -11.19
CA GLU A 63 -0.44 -3.80 -12.41
C GLU A 63 -0.93 -2.95 -13.60
N ASP A 64 -2.03 -2.23 -13.39
CA ASP A 64 -2.69 -1.42 -14.43
C ASP A 64 -1.81 -0.27 -14.92
N ILE A 65 -0.94 0.31 -14.08
CA ILE A 65 -0.06 1.43 -14.47
C ILE A 65 0.88 1.10 -15.64
N ILE A 66 1.16 -0.18 -15.87
CA ILE A 66 2.00 -0.64 -16.98
C ILE A 66 1.27 -0.41 -18.32
N PHE A 67 -0.04 -0.60 -18.35
CA PHE A 67 -0.84 -0.62 -19.59
C PHE A 67 -1.75 0.60 -19.76
N ILE A 68 -2.20 1.22 -18.67
CA ILE A 68 -3.12 2.36 -18.70
C ILE A 68 -2.33 3.66 -18.90
N ASP A 69 -2.77 4.48 -19.86
CA ASP A 69 -2.15 5.77 -20.22
C ASP A 69 -2.86 6.99 -19.61
N LYS A 70 -3.89 6.77 -18.79
CA LYS A 70 -4.58 7.84 -18.06
C LYS A 70 -4.48 7.64 -16.56
N LYS A 71 -3.91 8.66 -15.89
CA LYS A 71 -3.77 8.71 -14.43
C LYS A 71 -5.09 8.50 -13.69
N ASP A 72 -6.16 9.16 -14.15
CA ASP A 72 -7.46 9.13 -13.46
C ASP A 72 -8.08 7.73 -13.43
N GLU A 73 -7.84 6.93 -14.46
CA GLU A 73 -8.32 5.54 -14.53
C GLU A 73 -7.60 4.66 -13.50
N ILE A 74 -6.31 4.89 -13.26
CA ILE A 74 -5.54 4.20 -12.21
C ILE A 74 -5.99 4.64 -10.82
N LEU A 75 -6.11 5.96 -10.59
CA LEU A 75 -6.53 6.50 -9.30
C LEU A 75 -7.96 6.11 -8.92
N SER A 76 -8.82 5.85 -9.92
CA SER A 76 -10.19 5.37 -9.68
C SER A 76 -10.24 4.01 -8.98
N LYS A 77 -9.21 3.18 -9.12
CA LYS A 77 -9.12 1.85 -8.48
C LYS A 77 -8.96 1.92 -6.96
N LEU A 78 -8.53 3.07 -6.45
CA LEU A 78 -8.27 3.29 -5.02
C LEU A 78 -9.51 3.77 -4.25
N ARG A 79 -10.60 4.07 -4.95
CA ARG A 79 -11.86 4.55 -4.38
C ARG A 79 -12.80 3.41 -4.03
#